data_AF-A0A842VNU4-F1
#
_entry.id   AF-A0A842VNU4-F1
#
_cell.length_a   1.000
_cell.length_b   1.000
_cell.length_c   1.000
_cell.angle_alpha   90.00
_cell.angle_beta   90.00
_cell.angle_gamma   90.00
#
_symmetry.space_group_name_H-M   'P 1'
#
loop_
_entity.id
_entity.type
_entity.pdbx_description
1 polymer ?
#
loop_
_entity_poly.entity_id
_entity_poly.type
_entity_poly.pdbx_seq_one_letter_code
_entity_poly.pdbx_strand_id
1 'polypeptide(L)'
;MSIPDTLKLIKKLPEIINIPDSSASNLDTLLVKFPEYFRTIDPTPFYVRTDFWLSVFTVLIAVTALVLPNIKAKRKEEKRLNELRDYFLYLIRSTIEPIEKEIKDHLEMSSFISNKEIRNFGLNKSTLVFIDHVNTLRMTDLYKIFVERIKAPIEEKANHFRNIIRSLDLLKIISQNKEQNFYQFINTIKPIELKWEDCTNEILRKCDLYQSNFETENLQFKDDPFLERLLKVRSEWYRSDTRDKVDYMMSKLISPIQNLCESDFKDQRSMKLMQLTTETERCYVKITGLRKQFAEGFKASADKLSQLKYQILEAYNFYISQ
;
A
#
# COMPACT_ATOMS: atom_id res chain seq x y z
N MET A 1 -56.17 -32.15 36.58
CA MET A 1 -55.87 -31.11 35.56
C MET A 1 -56.26 -31.68 34.20
N SER A 2 -57.10 -31.00 33.43
CA SER A 2 -57.53 -31.52 32.14
C SER A 2 -56.42 -31.30 31.10
N ILE A 3 -56.16 -32.29 30.23
CA ILE A 3 -55.23 -32.23 29.08
C ILE A 3 -55.26 -30.87 28.29
N PRO A 4 -56.41 -30.17 28.18
CA PRO A 4 -56.47 -28.81 27.62
C PRO A 4 -55.51 -27.75 28.21
N ASP A 5 -55.17 -27.82 29.50
CA ASP A 5 -54.42 -26.75 30.16
C ASP A 5 -52.90 -26.88 29.95
N THR A 6 -52.40 -28.11 29.81
CA THR A 6 -50.99 -28.41 29.48
C THR A 6 -50.66 -27.99 28.04
N LEU A 7 -51.61 -28.18 27.11
CA LEU A 7 -51.49 -27.73 25.71
C LEU A 7 -51.53 -26.21 25.55
N LYS A 8 -52.29 -25.51 26.41
CA LYS A 8 -52.26 -24.03 26.48
C LYS A 8 -50.91 -23.52 26.99
N LEU A 9 -50.28 -24.24 27.93
CA LEU A 9 -48.94 -23.93 28.43
C LEU A 9 -47.88 -24.05 27.33
N ILE A 10 -47.91 -25.15 26.57
CA ILE A 10 -46.98 -25.41 25.45
C ILE A 10 -47.16 -24.39 24.31
N LYS A 11 -48.38 -23.94 24.04
CA LYS A 11 -48.66 -22.93 23.01
C LYS A 11 -48.19 -21.51 23.36
N LYS A 12 -48.06 -21.16 24.65
CA LYS A 12 -47.59 -19.84 25.11
C LYS A 12 -46.09 -19.75 25.32
N LEU A 13 -45.38 -20.88 25.40
CA LEU A 13 -43.92 -20.91 25.55
C LEU A 13 -43.16 -20.11 24.47
N PRO A 14 -43.54 -20.17 23.17
CA PRO A 14 -42.86 -19.41 22.13
C PRO A 14 -42.97 -17.89 22.31
N GLU A 15 -44.09 -17.38 22.84
CA GLU A 15 -44.31 -15.94 23.08
C GLU A 15 -43.46 -15.41 24.25
N ILE A 16 -43.16 -16.26 25.24
CA ILE A 16 -42.30 -15.92 26.39
C ILE A 16 -40.81 -15.98 25.99
N ILE A 17 -40.46 -16.84 25.04
CA ILE A 17 -39.08 -17.07 24.58
C ILE A 17 -38.64 -16.03 23.53
N ASN A 18 -39.59 -15.36 22.86
CA ASN A 18 -39.30 -14.36 21.82
C ASN A 18 -39.00 -12.94 22.33
N ILE A 19 -38.52 -12.79 23.56
CA ILE A 19 -38.05 -11.49 24.06
C ILE A 19 -36.63 -11.25 23.51
N PRO A 20 -36.44 -10.27 22.60
CA PRO A 20 -35.11 -9.90 22.16
C PRO A 20 -34.53 -8.95 23.20
N ASP A 21 -33.77 -9.48 24.15
CA ASP A 21 -32.51 -8.88 24.60
C ASP A 21 -31.94 -9.64 25.81
N SER A 22 -30.62 -9.79 25.77
CA SER A 22 -29.82 -10.42 26.81
C SER A 22 -29.47 -9.43 27.91
N SER A 23 -30.15 -9.52 29.04
CA SER A 23 -29.66 -9.01 30.32
C SER A 23 -30.01 -10.01 31.42
N ALA A 24 -29.14 -10.13 32.42
CA ALA A 24 -29.37 -10.96 33.60
C ALA A 24 -30.72 -10.65 34.29
N SER A 25 -31.28 -9.45 34.09
CA SER A 25 -32.61 -9.05 34.53
C SER A 25 -33.76 -9.89 33.96
N ASN A 26 -33.59 -10.50 32.78
CA ASN A 26 -34.65 -11.32 32.16
C ASN A 26 -34.74 -12.72 32.79
N LEU A 27 -33.64 -13.24 33.35
CA LEU A 27 -33.66 -14.46 34.14
C LEU A 27 -34.34 -14.22 35.49
N ASP A 28 -34.08 -13.08 36.13
CA ASP A 28 -34.77 -12.65 37.36
C ASP A 28 -36.25 -12.40 37.12
N THR A 29 -36.62 -11.80 35.98
CA THR A 29 -38.04 -11.58 35.61
C THR A 29 -38.79 -12.89 35.37
N LEU A 30 -38.13 -13.89 34.79
CA LEU A 30 -38.66 -15.25 34.66
C LEU A 30 -38.79 -15.93 36.04
N LEU A 31 -37.76 -15.84 36.89
CA LEU A 31 -37.76 -16.41 38.23
C LEU A 31 -38.79 -15.74 39.18
N VAL A 32 -39.12 -14.47 38.97
CA VAL A 32 -40.12 -13.72 39.76
C VAL A 32 -41.56 -13.99 39.29
N LYS A 33 -41.79 -14.24 38.00
CA LYS A 33 -43.14 -14.55 37.46
C LYS A 33 -43.54 -16.01 37.62
N PHE A 34 -42.58 -16.92 37.78
CA PHE A 34 -42.88 -18.34 38.02
C PHE A 34 -43.71 -18.56 39.31
N PRO A 35 -43.37 -18.00 40.49
CA PRO A 35 -44.10 -18.21 41.74
C PRO A 35 -45.55 -17.70 41.76
N GLU A 36 -45.86 -16.60 41.08
CA GLU A 36 -47.23 -16.04 41.06
C GLU A 36 -48.24 -16.95 40.36
N TYR A 37 -47.78 -17.74 39.38
CA TYR A 37 -48.61 -18.72 38.66
C TYR A 37 -48.91 -19.98 39.49
N PHE A 38 -48.13 -20.27 40.54
CA PHE A 38 -48.34 -21.45 41.40
C PHE A 38 -49.25 -21.19 42.61
N ARG A 39 -49.65 -19.94 42.87
CA ARG A 39 -50.53 -19.58 44.01
C ARG A 39 -52.01 -19.89 43.81
N THR A 40 -52.44 -20.27 42.62
CA THR A 40 -53.86 -20.54 42.30
C THR A 40 -54.24 -22.03 42.29
N ILE A 41 -53.35 -22.91 42.77
CA ILE A 41 -53.56 -24.36 42.74
C ILE A 41 -54.16 -24.83 44.07
N ASP A 42 -55.44 -25.20 44.05
CA ASP A 42 -56.19 -25.74 45.19
C ASP A 42 -55.59 -27.07 45.71
N PRO A 43 -55.63 -27.33 47.03
CA PRO A 43 -55.01 -28.49 47.64
C PRO A 43 -55.87 -29.74 47.42
N THR A 44 -55.46 -30.63 46.52
CA THR A 44 -56.04 -31.98 46.34
C THR A 44 -54.97 -33.07 46.47
N PRO A 45 -55.36 -34.33 46.82
CA PRO A 45 -54.54 -35.23 47.61
C PRO A 45 -53.41 -35.93 46.83
N PHE A 46 -52.45 -36.43 47.62
CA PHE A 46 -51.14 -37.06 47.37
C PHE A 46 -50.79 -37.71 46.00
N TYR A 47 -51.73 -38.13 45.16
CA TYR A 47 -51.46 -38.75 43.85
C TYR A 47 -51.06 -37.76 42.75
N VAL A 48 -51.40 -36.48 42.87
CA VAL A 48 -50.99 -35.43 41.89
C VAL A 48 -49.52 -35.04 42.06
N ARG A 49 -48.90 -35.36 43.19
CA ARG A 49 -47.57 -34.87 43.57
C ARG A 49 -46.46 -35.49 42.72
N THR A 50 -46.52 -36.79 42.43
CA THR A 50 -45.50 -37.48 41.62
C THR A 50 -45.54 -37.04 40.16
N ASP A 51 -46.74 -36.91 39.58
CA ASP A 51 -46.93 -36.48 38.19
C ASP A 51 -46.56 -35.00 38.00
N PHE A 52 -46.83 -34.16 39.00
CA PHE A 52 -46.39 -32.77 39.02
C PHE A 52 -44.86 -32.68 38.98
N TRP A 53 -44.15 -33.39 39.86
CA TRP A 53 -42.68 -33.40 39.85
C TRP A 53 -42.11 -33.98 38.54
N LEU A 54 -42.71 -35.03 37.99
CA LEU A 54 -42.31 -35.59 36.69
C LEU A 54 -42.47 -34.58 35.54
N SER A 55 -43.56 -33.81 35.54
CA SER A 55 -43.81 -32.76 34.54
C SER A 55 -42.81 -31.59 34.66
N VAL A 56 -42.44 -31.21 35.89
CA VAL A 56 -41.42 -30.18 36.14
C VAL A 56 -40.05 -30.67 35.66
N PHE A 57 -39.66 -31.91 35.97
CA PHE A 57 -38.39 -32.49 35.52
C PHE A 57 -38.31 -32.61 34.00
N THR A 58 -39.38 -33.02 33.31
CA THR A 58 -39.39 -33.09 31.84
C THR A 58 -39.28 -31.71 31.19
N VAL A 59 -39.94 -30.69 31.73
CA VAL A 59 -39.76 -29.30 31.27
C VAL A 59 -38.34 -28.81 31.52
N LEU A 60 -37.75 -29.11 32.68
CA LEU A 60 -36.37 -28.73 32.99
C LEU A 60 -35.36 -29.41 32.04
N ILE A 61 -35.57 -30.70 31.74
CA ILE A 61 -34.77 -31.47 30.78
C ILE A 61 -34.94 -30.90 29.36
N ALA A 62 -36.15 -30.54 28.95
CA ALA A 62 -36.40 -29.94 27.63
C ALA A 62 -35.74 -28.56 27.49
N VAL A 63 -35.86 -27.70 28.52
CA VAL A 63 -35.21 -26.37 28.54
C VAL A 63 -33.69 -26.52 28.54
N THR A 64 -33.13 -27.41 29.35
CA THR A 64 -31.67 -27.66 29.34
C THR A 64 -31.21 -28.24 28.01
N ALA A 65 -31.95 -29.18 27.41
CA ALA A 65 -31.64 -29.74 26.09
C ALA A 65 -31.71 -28.71 24.95
N LEU A 66 -32.53 -27.66 25.07
CA LEU A 66 -32.59 -26.55 24.10
C LEU A 66 -31.52 -25.48 24.36
N VAL A 67 -31.22 -25.19 25.62
CA VAL A 67 -30.29 -24.12 26.00
C VAL A 67 -28.83 -24.56 25.89
N LEU A 68 -28.50 -25.80 26.24
CA LEU A 68 -27.12 -26.32 26.22
C LEU A 68 -26.47 -26.31 24.83
N PRO A 69 -27.13 -26.74 23.73
CA PRO A 69 -26.57 -26.64 22.39
C PRO A 69 -26.30 -25.20 21.97
N ASN A 70 -27.21 -24.27 22.31
CA ASN A 70 -27.05 -22.84 22.02
C ASN A 70 -25.87 -22.24 22.79
N ILE A 71 -25.66 -22.62 24.05
CA ILE A 71 -24.48 -22.20 24.84
C ILE A 71 -23.19 -22.78 24.23
N LYS A 72 -23.18 -24.06 23.86
CA LYS A 72 -22.02 -24.70 23.21
C LYS A 72 -21.69 -24.03 21.87
N ALA A 73 -22.72 -23.73 21.06
CA ALA A 73 -22.57 -23.02 19.80
C ALA A 73 -22.02 -21.60 20.01
N LYS A 74 -22.55 -20.85 20.98
CA LYS A 74 -22.03 -19.52 21.35
C LYS A 74 -20.57 -19.58 21.80
N ARG A 75 -20.19 -20.50 22.68
CA ARG A 75 -18.79 -20.67 23.12
C ARG A 75 -17.87 -21.03 21.97
N LYS A 76 -18.30 -21.90 21.05
CA LYS A 76 -17.54 -22.29 19.86
C LYS A 76 -17.33 -21.08 18.93
N GLU A 77 -18.37 -20.30 18.71
CA GLU A 77 -18.32 -19.09 17.89
C GLU A 77 -17.46 -18.00 18.52
N GLU A 78 -17.52 -17.85 19.84
CA GLU A 78 -16.66 -16.93 20.58
C GLU A 78 -15.19 -17.33 20.48
N LYS A 79 -14.87 -18.61 20.66
CA LYS A 79 -13.51 -19.14 20.45
C LYS A 79 -13.02 -18.88 19.02
N ARG A 80 -13.84 -19.16 18.00
CA ARG A 80 -13.52 -18.91 16.59
C ARG A 80 -13.19 -17.44 16.33
N LEU A 81 -13.99 -16.52 16.89
CA LEU A 81 -13.78 -15.08 16.69
C LEU A 81 -12.56 -14.55 17.44
N ASN A 82 -12.23 -15.12 18.61
CA ASN A 82 -10.98 -14.79 19.30
C ASN A 82 -9.76 -15.31 18.54
N GLU A 83 -9.77 -16.56 18.07
CA GLU A 83 -8.70 -17.09 17.21
C GLU A 83 -8.53 -16.25 15.93
N LEU A 84 -9.63 -15.79 15.33
CA LEU A 84 -9.60 -14.89 14.18
C LEU A 84 -9.06 -13.49 14.52
N ARG A 85 -9.38 -12.94 15.70
CA ARG A 85 -8.81 -11.67 16.19
C ARG A 85 -7.29 -11.80 16.29
N ASP A 86 -6.80 -12.83 16.96
CA ASP A 86 -5.38 -13.04 17.20
C ASP A 86 -4.64 -13.25 15.87
N TYR A 87 -5.22 -14.03 14.95
CA TYR A 87 -4.66 -14.22 13.62
C TYR A 87 -4.62 -12.92 12.80
N PHE A 88 -5.69 -12.13 12.81
CA PHE A 88 -5.71 -10.83 12.14
C PHE A 88 -4.66 -9.89 12.71
N LEU A 89 -4.58 -9.74 14.04
CA LEU A 89 -3.58 -8.89 14.69
C LEU A 89 -2.14 -9.36 14.40
N TYR A 90 -1.91 -10.67 14.34
CA TYR A 90 -0.65 -11.23 13.90
C TYR A 90 -0.31 -10.80 12.47
N LEU A 91 -1.25 -10.96 11.52
CA LEU A 91 -1.05 -10.53 10.13
C LEU A 91 -0.74 -9.03 10.04
N ILE A 92 -1.50 -8.17 10.73
CA ILE A 92 -1.26 -6.73 10.77
C ILE A 92 0.14 -6.42 11.29
N ARG A 93 0.53 -7.00 12.43
CA ARG A 93 1.87 -6.80 12.99
C ARG A 93 2.97 -7.27 12.03
N SER A 94 2.76 -8.41 11.38
CA SER A 94 3.70 -8.98 10.41
C SER A 94 3.83 -8.16 9.12
N THR A 95 2.90 -7.25 8.82
CA THR A 95 3.03 -6.33 7.67
C THR A 95 4.00 -5.18 7.91
N ILE A 96 4.31 -4.84 9.17
CA ILE A 96 5.07 -3.62 9.51
C ILE A 96 6.49 -3.65 8.94
N GLU A 97 7.24 -4.72 9.16
CA GLU A 97 8.62 -4.87 8.66
C GLU A 97 8.68 -4.91 7.11
N PRO A 98 7.80 -5.65 6.41
CA PRO A 98 7.68 -5.53 4.96
C PRO A 98 7.43 -4.10 4.46
N ILE A 99 6.57 -3.32 5.13
CA ILE A 99 6.34 -1.91 4.77
C ILE A 99 7.61 -1.07 4.95
N GLU A 100 8.35 -1.25 6.06
CA GLU A 100 9.62 -0.57 6.30
C GLU A 100 10.64 -0.85 5.20
N LYS A 101 10.72 -2.12 4.78
CA LYS A 101 11.56 -2.51 3.67
C LYS A 101 11.12 -1.84 2.36
N GLU A 102 9.82 -1.78 2.07
CA GLU A 102 9.34 -1.09 0.87
C GLU A 102 9.59 0.41 0.88
N ILE A 103 9.50 1.07 2.04
CA ILE A 103 9.87 2.49 2.20
C ILE A 103 11.34 2.67 1.81
N LYS A 104 12.22 1.83 2.35
CA LYS A 104 13.66 1.87 2.05
C LYS A 104 13.90 1.61 0.56
N ASP A 105 13.28 0.59 -0.02
CA ASP A 105 13.39 0.29 -1.46
C ASP A 105 13.02 1.52 -2.30
N HIS A 106 11.89 2.20 -2.01
CA HIS A 106 11.46 3.37 -2.77
C HIS A 106 12.41 4.57 -2.62
N LEU A 107 12.98 4.80 -1.43
CA LEU A 107 13.97 5.84 -1.21
C LEU A 107 15.28 5.55 -1.94
N GLU A 108 15.75 4.30 -1.90
CA GLU A 108 16.90 3.85 -2.67
C GLU A 108 16.67 4.04 -4.17
N MET A 109 15.47 3.71 -4.65
CA MET A 109 15.07 3.88 -6.05
C MET A 109 15.02 5.36 -6.46
N SER A 110 14.50 6.23 -5.59
CA SER A 110 14.53 7.69 -5.80
C SER A 110 15.96 8.21 -5.92
N SER A 111 16.85 7.78 -5.02
CA SER A 111 18.27 8.17 -5.03
C SER A 111 18.97 7.64 -6.28
N PHE A 112 18.72 6.37 -6.62
CA PHE A 112 19.26 5.69 -7.79
C PHE A 112 18.88 6.39 -9.10
N ILE A 113 17.59 6.71 -9.29
CA ILE A 113 17.09 7.41 -10.48
C ILE A 113 17.73 8.80 -10.58
N SER A 114 17.97 9.46 -9.45
CA SER A 114 18.65 10.76 -9.40
C SER A 114 20.13 10.64 -9.76
N ASN A 115 20.80 9.55 -9.33
CA ASN A 115 22.27 9.41 -9.35
C ASN A 115 22.83 8.59 -10.53
N LYS A 116 22.02 8.26 -11.55
CA LYS A 116 22.45 7.78 -12.89
C LYS A 116 23.14 6.40 -12.98
N GLU A 117 23.15 5.57 -11.93
CA GLU A 117 23.68 4.21 -12.04
C GLU A 117 22.55 3.21 -12.29
N ILE A 118 22.29 2.79 -13.53
CA ILE A 118 21.29 1.75 -13.80
C ILE A 118 21.87 0.37 -13.44
N ARG A 119 21.81 -0.03 -12.16
CA ARG A 119 22.06 -1.42 -11.72
C ARG A 119 20.76 -2.22 -11.69
N ASN A 120 20.86 -3.55 -11.79
CA ASN A 120 19.73 -4.47 -11.64
C ASN A 120 19.14 -4.33 -10.22
N PHE A 121 18.07 -3.55 -10.10
CA PHE A 121 17.35 -3.39 -8.84
C PHE A 121 16.40 -4.57 -8.65
N GLY A 122 16.62 -5.37 -7.61
CA GLY A 122 15.76 -6.48 -7.25
C GLY A 122 14.52 -5.97 -6.50
N LEU A 123 13.34 -6.07 -7.12
CA LEU A 123 12.09 -5.64 -6.49
C LEU A 123 11.52 -6.78 -5.64
N ASN A 124 11.51 -6.59 -4.32
CA ASN A 124 10.87 -7.55 -3.41
C ASN A 124 9.33 -7.35 -3.38
N LYS A 125 8.58 -8.45 -3.33
CA LYS A 125 7.10 -8.52 -3.27
C LYS A 125 6.57 -8.96 -1.89
N SER A 126 7.38 -8.89 -0.84
CA SER A 126 7.07 -9.46 0.49
C SER A 126 5.78 -8.95 1.13
N THR A 127 5.36 -7.71 0.85
CA THR A 127 4.18 -7.09 1.48
C THR A 127 2.86 -7.63 0.94
N LEU A 128 2.83 -8.08 -0.32
CA LEU A 128 1.60 -8.54 -0.97
C LEU A 128 1.04 -9.82 -0.37
N VAL A 129 1.93 -10.74 0.05
CA VAL A 129 1.54 -12.03 0.64
C VAL A 129 0.66 -11.83 1.89
N PHE A 130 1.04 -10.91 2.76
CA PHE A 130 0.28 -10.65 3.99
C PHE A 130 -1.06 -9.97 3.73
N ILE A 131 -1.11 -9.03 2.78
CA ILE A 131 -2.36 -8.35 2.42
C ILE A 131 -3.34 -9.33 1.77
N ASP A 132 -2.85 -10.24 0.93
CA ASP A 132 -3.70 -11.26 0.32
C ASP A 132 -4.29 -12.20 1.38
N HIS A 133 -3.52 -12.57 2.41
CA HIS A 133 -4.06 -13.31 3.56
C HIS A 133 -5.16 -12.53 4.30
N VAL A 134 -4.98 -11.23 4.55
CA VAL A 134 -6.04 -10.40 5.17
C VAL A 134 -7.31 -10.40 4.32
N ASN A 135 -7.18 -10.31 2.99
CA ASN A 135 -8.31 -10.31 2.06
C ASN A 135 -9.09 -11.63 2.03
N THR A 136 -8.50 -12.75 2.46
CA THR A 136 -9.24 -14.03 2.58
C THR A 136 -10.17 -14.08 3.80
N LEU A 137 -9.98 -13.17 4.77
CA LEU A 137 -10.79 -13.13 5.97
C LEU A 137 -12.15 -12.50 5.71
N ARG A 138 -13.19 -13.01 6.37
CA ARG A 138 -14.56 -12.48 6.21
C ARG A 138 -14.66 -11.11 6.89
N MET A 139 -14.86 -10.06 6.10
CA MET A 139 -15.02 -8.69 6.61
C MET A 139 -16.15 -8.55 7.64
N THR A 140 -17.24 -9.31 7.49
CA THR A 140 -18.33 -9.34 8.47
C THR A 140 -17.88 -9.84 9.83
N ASP A 141 -16.98 -10.83 9.87
CA ASP A 141 -16.44 -11.36 11.13
C ASP A 141 -15.45 -10.37 11.73
N LEU A 142 -14.61 -9.73 10.91
CA LEU A 142 -13.68 -8.70 11.36
C LEU A 142 -14.43 -7.48 11.93
N TYR A 143 -15.50 -7.04 11.29
CA TYR A 143 -16.34 -5.95 11.82
C TYR A 143 -16.97 -6.31 13.17
N LYS A 144 -17.51 -7.53 13.31
CA LYS A 144 -18.03 -8.04 14.58
C LYS A 144 -16.96 -8.02 15.68
N ILE A 145 -15.75 -8.46 15.36
CA ILE A 145 -14.62 -8.50 16.30
C ILE A 145 -14.21 -7.09 16.71
N PHE A 146 -13.91 -6.22 15.75
CA PHE A 146 -13.21 -4.95 16.00
C PHE A 146 -14.15 -3.74 16.22
N VAL A 147 -15.42 -3.85 15.85
CA VAL A 147 -16.41 -2.77 16.00
C VAL A 147 -17.51 -3.14 16.99
N GLU A 148 -18.11 -4.32 16.89
CA GLU A 148 -19.25 -4.66 17.76
C GLU A 148 -18.83 -5.08 19.18
N ARG A 149 -17.75 -5.86 19.31
CA ARG A 149 -17.38 -6.51 20.58
C ARG A 149 -16.46 -5.70 21.49
N ILE A 150 -15.70 -4.76 20.94
CA ILE A 150 -14.74 -3.95 21.71
C ILE A 150 -15.47 -2.88 22.54
N LYS A 151 -15.05 -2.72 23.80
CA LYS A 151 -15.62 -1.76 24.74
C LYS A 151 -15.02 -0.35 24.54
N ALA A 152 -15.37 0.27 23.43
CA ALA A 152 -15.01 1.64 23.10
C ALA A 152 -16.17 2.32 22.33
N PRO A 153 -16.16 3.66 22.14
CA PRO A 153 -17.14 4.36 21.32
C PRO A 153 -17.22 3.76 19.91
N ILE A 154 -18.45 3.60 19.38
CA ILE A 154 -18.65 2.94 18.08
C ILE A 154 -17.99 3.68 16.93
N GLU A 155 -18.02 5.01 16.96
CA GLU A 155 -17.41 5.86 15.95
C GLU A 155 -15.89 5.70 15.90
N GLU A 156 -15.24 5.70 17.07
CA GLU A 156 -13.79 5.52 17.20
C GLU A 156 -13.34 4.15 16.68
N LYS A 157 -14.03 3.07 17.09
CA LYS A 157 -13.77 1.70 16.61
C LYS A 157 -13.94 1.58 15.10
N ALA A 158 -15.03 2.13 14.56
CA ALA A 158 -15.30 2.08 13.13
C ALA A 158 -14.25 2.87 12.33
N ASN A 159 -13.75 3.98 12.90
CA ASN A 159 -12.73 4.79 12.25
C ASN A 159 -11.38 4.07 12.19
N HIS A 160 -10.91 3.49 13.31
CA HIS A 160 -9.69 2.66 13.31
C HIS A 160 -9.82 1.47 12.37
N PHE A 161 -10.98 0.80 12.33
CA PHE A 161 -11.20 -0.36 11.47
C PHE A 161 -11.10 0.04 10.00
N ARG A 162 -11.82 1.10 9.61
CA ARG A 162 -11.79 1.65 8.26
C ARG A 162 -10.39 2.08 7.84
N ASN A 163 -9.64 2.70 8.75
CA ASN A 163 -8.28 3.17 8.50
C ASN A 163 -7.32 2.01 8.24
N ILE A 164 -7.42 0.89 8.97
CA ILE A 164 -6.61 -0.31 8.69
C ILE A 164 -6.94 -0.85 7.30
N ILE A 165 -8.22 -1.11 7.01
CA ILE A 165 -8.60 -1.72 5.72
C ILE A 165 -8.18 -0.84 4.55
N ARG A 166 -8.49 0.46 4.61
CA ARG A 166 -8.07 1.43 3.58
C ARG A 166 -6.54 1.49 3.44
N SER A 167 -5.81 1.40 4.55
CA SER A 167 -4.34 1.41 4.50
C SER A 167 -3.77 0.18 3.83
N LEU A 168 -4.33 -1.00 4.10
CA LEU A 168 -3.92 -2.24 3.44
C LEU A 168 -4.23 -2.24 1.94
N ASP A 169 -5.39 -1.71 1.54
CA ASP A 169 -5.76 -1.58 0.13
C ASP A 169 -4.80 -0.64 -0.62
N LEU A 170 -4.50 0.52 -0.02
CA LEU A 170 -3.56 1.47 -0.62
C LEU A 170 -2.14 0.91 -0.67
N LEU A 171 -1.72 0.18 0.36
CA LEU A 171 -0.43 -0.50 0.40
C LEU A 171 -0.32 -1.49 -0.76
N LYS A 172 -1.36 -2.31 -0.99
CA LYS A 172 -1.41 -3.25 -2.12
C LYS A 172 -1.24 -2.55 -3.46
N ILE A 173 -1.94 -1.44 -3.68
CA ILE A 173 -1.84 -0.66 -4.92
C ILE A 173 -0.41 -0.15 -5.13
N ILE A 174 0.22 0.42 -4.09
CA ILE A 174 1.59 0.95 -4.17
C ILE A 174 2.57 -0.20 -4.47
N SER A 175 2.50 -1.30 -3.73
CA SER A 175 3.39 -2.45 -3.90
C SER A 175 3.24 -3.10 -5.29
N GLN A 176 2.02 -3.19 -5.83
CA GLN A 176 1.77 -3.72 -7.19
C GLN A 176 2.33 -2.82 -8.29
N ASN A 177 2.20 -1.50 -8.14
CA ASN A 177 2.59 -0.56 -9.19
C ASN A 177 4.09 -0.23 -9.19
N LYS A 178 4.84 -0.54 -8.12
CA LYS A 178 6.28 -0.26 -8.01
C LYS A 178 7.08 -0.74 -9.23
N GLU A 179 6.87 -1.99 -9.62
CA GLU A 179 7.57 -2.65 -10.74
C GLU A 179 7.19 -2.03 -12.09
N GLN A 180 5.90 -1.82 -12.32
CA GLN A 180 5.40 -1.19 -13.54
C GLN A 180 5.94 0.24 -13.70
N ASN A 181 5.91 1.05 -12.63
CA ASN A 181 6.42 2.42 -12.64
C ASN A 181 7.91 2.47 -12.97
N PHE A 182 8.69 1.50 -12.46
CA PHE A 182 10.10 1.39 -12.78
C PHE A 182 10.36 1.03 -14.24
N TYR A 183 9.68 0.00 -14.75
CA TYR A 183 9.84 -0.38 -16.15
C TYR A 183 9.36 0.72 -17.10
N GLN A 184 8.31 1.45 -16.73
CA GLN A 184 7.88 2.64 -17.46
C GLN A 184 8.99 3.69 -17.52
N PHE A 185 9.66 3.98 -16.42
CA PHE A 185 10.83 4.88 -16.39
C PHE A 185 11.92 4.41 -17.35
N ILE A 186 12.37 3.15 -17.22
CA ILE A 186 13.45 2.58 -18.04
C ILE A 186 13.08 2.62 -19.53
N ASN A 187 11.88 2.21 -19.90
CA ASN A 187 11.41 2.20 -21.28
C ASN A 187 11.28 3.60 -21.87
N THR A 188 11.01 4.61 -21.04
CA THR A 188 10.89 6.01 -21.49
C THR A 188 12.25 6.68 -21.61
N ILE A 189 13.18 6.44 -20.67
CA ILE A 189 14.47 7.14 -20.62
C ILE A 189 15.49 6.55 -21.60
N LYS A 190 15.52 5.22 -21.78
CA LYS A 190 16.55 4.54 -22.57
C LYS A 190 16.64 5.02 -24.03
N PRO A 191 15.53 5.20 -24.78
CA PRO A 191 15.60 5.74 -26.14
C PRO A 191 16.17 7.17 -26.20
N ILE A 192 15.97 7.96 -25.14
CA ILE A 192 16.44 9.34 -25.05
C ILE A 192 17.94 9.35 -24.72
N GLU A 193 18.40 8.45 -23.85
CA GLU A 193 19.82 8.25 -23.56
C GLU A 193 20.60 7.77 -24.79
N LEU A 194 20.05 6.83 -25.56
CA LEU A 194 20.64 6.40 -26.83
C LEU A 194 20.75 7.57 -27.82
N LYS A 195 19.69 8.37 -27.95
CA LYS A 195 19.71 9.54 -28.83
C LYS A 195 20.73 10.60 -28.38
N TRP A 196 20.86 10.80 -27.07
CA TRP A 196 21.89 11.66 -26.48
C TRP A 196 23.29 11.16 -26.86
N GLU A 197 23.55 9.87 -26.69
CA GLU A 197 24.83 9.24 -27.06
C GLU A 197 25.12 9.38 -28.56
N ASP A 198 24.15 9.09 -29.43
CA ASP A 198 24.30 9.23 -30.88
C ASP A 198 24.65 10.68 -31.28
N CYS A 199 23.93 11.67 -30.73
CA CYS A 199 24.16 13.08 -31.07
C CYS A 199 25.52 13.57 -30.56
N THR A 200 25.90 13.21 -29.33
CA THR A 200 27.18 13.61 -28.72
C THR A 200 28.36 12.97 -29.45
N ASN A 201 28.26 11.70 -29.82
CA ASN A 201 29.26 11.02 -30.63
C ASN A 201 29.41 11.66 -32.02
N GLU A 202 28.31 12.04 -32.67
CA GLU A 202 28.37 12.72 -33.97
C GLU A 202 29.01 14.12 -33.85
N ILE A 203 28.74 14.88 -32.79
CA ILE A 203 29.42 16.16 -32.51
C ILE A 203 30.94 15.94 -32.41
N LEU A 204 31.37 14.96 -31.62
CA LEU A 204 32.80 14.65 -31.47
C LEU A 204 33.43 14.25 -32.79
N ARG A 205 32.76 13.40 -33.58
CA ARG A 205 33.20 13.00 -34.92
C ARG A 205 33.33 14.18 -35.88
N LYS A 206 32.43 15.17 -35.80
CA LYS A 206 32.55 16.41 -36.58
C LYS A 206 33.76 17.24 -36.15
N CYS A 207 34.00 17.37 -34.85
CA CYS A 207 35.20 18.05 -34.34
C CYS A 207 36.49 17.37 -34.84
N ASP A 208 36.56 16.03 -34.81
CA ASP A 208 37.69 15.26 -35.35
C ASP A 208 37.88 15.50 -36.84
N LEU A 209 36.81 15.45 -37.61
CA LEU A 209 36.86 15.68 -39.05
C LEU A 209 37.36 17.09 -39.39
N TYR A 210 36.87 18.12 -38.69
CA TYR A 210 37.30 19.49 -38.95
C TYR A 210 38.76 19.71 -38.58
N GLN A 211 39.24 19.09 -37.49
CA GLN A 211 40.64 19.12 -37.12
C GLN A 211 41.52 18.42 -38.16
N SER A 212 41.14 17.21 -38.58
CA SER A 212 41.92 16.42 -39.54
C SER A 212 42.02 17.09 -40.91
N ASN A 213 40.93 17.70 -41.40
CA ASN A 213 40.95 18.46 -42.66
C ASN A 213 41.91 19.66 -42.56
N PHE A 214 41.86 20.38 -41.44
CA PHE A 214 42.72 21.53 -41.20
C PHE A 214 44.21 21.15 -41.14
N GLU A 215 44.55 20.03 -40.49
CA GLU A 215 45.90 19.48 -40.45
C GLU A 215 46.38 19.02 -41.84
N THR A 216 45.51 18.39 -42.62
CA THR A 216 45.83 17.89 -43.97
C THR A 216 46.08 19.03 -44.97
N GLU A 217 45.36 20.14 -44.82
CA GLU A 217 45.47 21.32 -45.67
C GLU A 217 46.60 22.29 -45.26
N ASN A 218 47.37 21.98 -44.19
CA ASN A 218 48.44 22.82 -43.64
C ASN A 218 48.00 24.27 -43.35
N LEU A 219 46.76 24.45 -42.92
CA LEU A 219 46.20 25.77 -42.61
C LEU A 219 46.76 26.31 -41.27
N GLN A 220 46.81 27.63 -41.12
CA GLN A 220 47.19 28.28 -39.85
C GLN A 220 45.92 28.67 -39.09
N PHE A 221 45.92 28.64 -37.75
CA PHE A 221 44.70 28.89 -36.96
C PHE A 221 44.15 30.30 -37.16
N LYS A 222 45.02 31.27 -37.47
CA LYS A 222 44.64 32.62 -37.87
C LYS A 222 43.70 32.66 -39.09
N ASP A 223 43.75 31.63 -39.94
CA ASP A 223 42.95 31.50 -41.15
C ASP A 223 41.61 30.78 -40.88
N ASP A 224 41.44 30.19 -39.68
CA ASP A 224 40.20 29.55 -39.22
C ASP A 224 39.91 29.79 -37.73
N PRO A 225 39.44 31.00 -37.37
CA PRO A 225 39.12 31.38 -35.99
C PRO A 225 37.99 30.55 -35.36
N PHE A 226 37.07 30.02 -36.19
CA PHE A 226 35.98 29.17 -35.72
C PHE A 226 36.55 27.84 -35.19
N LEU A 227 37.40 27.18 -35.97
CA LEU A 227 38.01 25.92 -35.57
C LEU A 227 38.91 26.08 -34.35
N GLU A 228 39.70 27.15 -34.26
CA GLU A 228 40.53 27.44 -33.08
C GLU A 228 39.67 27.47 -31.80
N ARG A 229 38.55 28.20 -31.81
CA ARG A 229 37.63 28.28 -30.67
C ARG A 229 36.94 26.95 -30.39
N LEU A 230 36.55 26.21 -31.43
CA LEU A 230 35.93 24.89 -31.29
C LEU A 230 36.88 23.89 -30.61
N LEU A 231 38.14 23.85 -31.04
CA LEU A 231 39.16 22.97 -30.45
C LEU A 231 39.51 23.38 -29.03
N LYS A 232 39.50 24.68 -28.72
CA LYS A 232 39.65 25.16 -27.35
C LYS A 232 38.55 24.61 -26.44
N VAL A 233 37.28 24.75 -26.82
CA VAL A 233 36.14 24.19 -26.08
C VAL A 233 36.32 22.69 -25.84
N ARG A 234 36.65 21.94 -26.90
CA ARG A 234 36.90 20.51 -26.82
C ARG A 234 38.05 20.19 -25.84
N SER A 235 39.16 20.91 -25.92
CA SER A 235 40.31 20.69 -25.04
C SER A 235 39.99 20.94 -23.57
N GLU A 236 39.15 21.94 -23.27
CA GLU A 236 38.70 22.24 -21.91
C GLU A 236 37.81 21.13 -21.35
N TRP A 237 36.92 20.56 -22.17
CA TRP A 237 36.10 19.41 -21.79
C TRP A 237 36.95 18.15 -21.51
N TYR A 238 37.98 17.87 -22.32
CA TYR A 238 38.84 16.68 -22.14
C TYR A 238 39.64 16.66 -20.83
N ARG A 239 39.83 17.81 -20.17
CA ARG A 239 40.67 17.96 -18.96
C ARG A 239 40.06 17.37 -17.68
N SER A 240 38.81 16.88 -17.70
CA SER A 240 38.14 16.36 -16.51
C SER A 240 37.94 14.85 -16.55
N ASP A 241 38.14 14.20 -15.40
CA ASP A 241 37.79 12.79 -15.17
C ASP A 241 36.26 12.54 -15.15
N THR A 242 35.46 13.60 -15.13
CA THR A 242 33.99 13.53 -15.14
C THR A 242 33.37 13.89 -16.48
N ARG A 243 34.19 13.93 -17.55
CA ARG A 243 33.80 14.40 -18.89
C ARG A 243 32.59 13.69 -19.49
N ASP A 244 32.39 12.42 -19.14
CA ASP A 244 31.29 11.60 -19.66
C ASP A 244 29.97 11.82 -18.89
N LYS A 245 29.99 12.58 -17.79
CA LYS A 245 28.76 12.93 -17.07
C LYS A 245 27.94 13.89 -17.92
N VAL A 246 26.68 13.53 -18.17
CA VAL A 246 25.70 14.31 -18.95
C VAL A 246 25.69 15.81 -18.60
N ASP A 247 25.68 16.18 -17.31
CA ASP A 247 25.60 17.60 -16.90
C ASP A 247 26.94 18.34 -17.15
N TYR A 248 28.06 17.63 -17.00
CA TYR A 248 29.37 18.18 -17.30
C TYR A 248 29.54 18.38 -18.81
N MET A 249 29.20 17.37 -19.61
CA MET A 249 29.24 17.45 -21.07
C MET A 249 28.32 18.57 -21.59
N MET A 250 27.10 18.70 -21.05
CA MET A 250 26.19 19.78 -21.42
C MET A 250 26.82 21.16 -21.16
N SER A 251 27.37 21.37 -19.96
CA SER A 251 27.91 22.68 -19.54
C SER A 251 29.29 23.03 -20.11
N LYS A 252 30.12 22.04 -20.45
CA LYS A 252 31.52 22.25 -20.87
C LYS A 252 31.80 21.96 -22.34
N LEU A 253 30.92 21.22 -23.01
CA LEU A 253 31.06 20.91 -24.43
C LEU A 253 29.87 21.43 -25.23
N ILE A 254 28.66 20.99 -24.92
CA ILE A 254 27.49 21.22 -25.79
C ILE A 254 27.06 22.69 -25.80
N SER A 255 26.77 23.29 -24.64
CA SER A 255 26.36 24.70 -24.58
C SER A 255 27.45 25.65 -25.10
N PRO A 256 28.75 25.46 -24.80
CA PRO A 256 29.79 26.30 -25.41
C PRO A 256 29.90 26.16 -26.94
N ILE A 257 29.75 24.95 -27.50
CA ILE A 257 29.70 24.77 -28.97
C ILE A 257 28.47 25.46 -29.56
N GLN A 258 27.32 25.36 -28.91
CA GLN A 258 26.09 26.03 -29.34
C GLN A 258 26.29 27.55 -29.38
N ASN A 259 26.80 28.15 -28.31
CA ASN A 259 27.12 29.59 -28.25
C ASN A 259 28.11 30.01 -29.34
N LEU A 260 29.13 29.18 -29.60
CA LEU A 260 30.08 29.43 -30.70
C LEU A 260 29.39 29.42 -32.06
N CYS A 261 28.49 28.46 -32.30
CA CYS A 261 27.74 28.36 -33.54
C CYS A 261 26.76 29.54 -33.72
N GLU A 262 26.20 30.08 -32.64
CA GLU A 262 25.34 31.28 -32.68
C GLU A 262 26.16 32.52 -33.05
N SER A 263 27.38 32.66 -32.50
CA SER A 263 28.25 33.80 -32.81
C SER A 263 28.81 33.76 -34.24
N ASP A 264 29.00 32.56 -34.81
CA ASP A 264 29.60 32.35 -36.14
C ASP A 264 28.63 31.72 -37.15
N PHE A 265 27.39 32.24 -37.21
CA PHE A 265 26.33 31.69 -38.05
C PHE A 265 26.64 31.67 -39.57
N LYS A 266 27.65 32.41 -40.02
CA LYS A 266 28.09 32.45 -41.43
C LYS A 266 29.01 31.27 -41.80
N ASP A 267 29.58 30.58 -40.81
CA ASP A 267 30.40 29.38 -41.04
C ASP A 267 29.50 28.19 -41.41
N GLN A 268 29.81 27.47 -42.50
CA GLN A 268 28.97 26.34 -42.93
C GLN A 268 28.95 25.17 -41.92
N ARG A 269 30.00 25.05 -41.10
CA ARG A 269 30.11 24.02 -40.06
C ARG A 269 29.21 24.33 -38.87
N SER A 270 28.98 25.61 -38.58
CA SER A 270 28.14 26.04 -37.46
C SER A 270 26.70 25.55 -37.60
N MET A 271 26.14 25.58 -38.81
CA MET A 271 24.78 25.07 -39.07
C MET A 271 24.60 23.60 -38.67
N LYS A 272 25.56 22.72 -39.05
CA LYS A 272 25.48 21.29 -38.76
C LYS A 272 25.68 21.02 -37.26
N LEU A 273 26.65 21.69 -36.64
CA LEU A 273 26.90 21.57 -35.21
C LEU A 273 25.72 22.11 -34.39
N MET A 274 25.12 23.23 -34.80
CA MET A 274 23.96 23.84 -34.16
C MET A 274 22.77 22.88 -34.08
N GLN A 275 22.48 22.16 -35.18
CA GLN A 275 21.39 21.18 -35.20
C GLN A 275 21.64 20.05 -34.20
N LEU A 276 22.88 19.54 -34.14
CA LEU A 276 23.25 18.48 -33.21
C LEU A 276 23.24 18.95 -31.76
N THR A 277 23.78 20.13 -31.44
CA THR A 277 23.78 20.67 -30.08
C THR A 277 22.37 20.97 -29.59
N THR A 278 21.50 21.52 -30.45
CA THR A 278 20.09 21.76 -30.12
C THR A 278 19.36 20.46 -29.80
N GLU A 279 19.58 19.41 -30.58
CA GLU A 279 18.94 18.11 -30.31
C GLU A 279 19.51 17.45 -29.04
N THR A 280 20.81 17.64 -28.79
CA THR A 280 21.47 17.20 -27.56
C THR A 280 20.90 17.91 -26.33
N GLU A 281 20.70 19.23 -26.38
CA GLU A 281 20.04 20.01 -25.33
C GLU A 281 18.62 19.52 -25.05
N ARG A 282 17.83 19.24 -26.09
CA ARG A 282 16.49 18.67 -25.92
C ARG A 282 16.52 17.32 -25.21
N CYS A 283 17.49 16.47 -25.55
CA CYS A 283 17.68 15.18 -24.86
C CYS A 283 18.08 15.40 -23.39
N TYR A 284 18.99 16.33 -23.10
CA TYR A 284 19.38 16.71 -21.75
C TYR A 284 18.19 17.12 -20.87
N VAL A 285 17.37 18.07 -21.37
CA VAL A 285 16.19 18.56 -20.65
C VAL A 285 15.21 17.42 -20.37
N LYS A 286 14.99 16.52 -21.33
CA LYS A 286 14.12 15.35 -21.13
C LYS A 286 14.69 14.36 -20.11
N ILE A 287 15.98 14.02 -20.21
CA ILE A 287 16.65 13.09 -19.29
C ILE A 287 16.58 13.63 -17.86
N THR A 288 16.94 14.89 -17.65
CA THR A 288 16.93 15.54 -16.33
C THR A 288 15.51 15.67 -15.78
N GLY A 289 14.54 16.09 -16.61
CA GLY A 289 13.14 16.19 -16.26
C GLY A 289 12.52 14.85 -15.85
N LEU A 290 12.73 13.79 -16.65
CA LEU A 290 12.22 12.45 -16.36
C LEU A 290 12.83 11.88 -15.07
N ARG A 291 14.16 12.00 -14.90
CA ARG A 291 14.81 11.54 -13.66
C ARG A 291 14.24 12.24 -12.43
N LYS A 292 14.10 13.56 -12.48
CA LYS A 292 13.50 14.33 -11.39
C LYS A 292 12.07 13.87 -11.10
N GLN A 293 11.21 13.82 -12.11
CA GLN A 293 9.81 13.44 -11.96
C GLN A 293 9.65 12.05 -11.33
N PHE A 294 10.39 11.05 -11.83
CA PHE A 294 10.29 9.69 -11.30
C PHE A 294 10.90 9.57 -9.91
N ALA A 295 12.05 10.21 -9.65
CA ALA A 295 12.64 10.23 -8.31
C ALA A 295 11.67 10.84 -7.28
N GLU A 296 11.06 11.97 -7.59
CA GLU A 296 10.04 12.61 -6.75
C GLU A 296 8.82 11.70 -6.55
N GLY A 297 8.38 10.99 -7.59
CA GLY A 297 7.28 10.01 -7.50
C GLY A 297 7.58 8.84 -6.56
N PHE A 298 8.79 8.27 -6.62
CA PHE A 298 9.21 7.21 -5.70
C PHE A 298 9.36 7.73 -4.26
N LYS A 299 9.91 8.93 -4.08
CA LYS A 299 10.00 9.57 -2.75
C LYS A 299 8.61 9.82 -2.15
N ALA A 300 7.69 10.39 -2.92
CA ALA A 300 6.31 10.61 -2.47
C ALA A 300 5.59 9.30 -2.11
N SER A 301 5.88 8.22 -2.84
CA SER A 301 5.38 6.89 -2.53
C SER A 301 5.96 6.36 -1.21
N ALA A 302 7.25 6.57 -0.94
CA ALA A 302 7.87 6.23 0.35
C ALA A 302 7.26 7.01 1.53
N ASP A 303 7.02 8.31 1.34
CA ASP A 303 6.35 9.15 2.34
C ASP A 303 4.92 8.63 2.59
N LYS A 304 4.22 8.23 1.52
CA LYS A 304 2.88 7.66 1.65
C LYS A 304 2.88 6.34 2.40
N LEU A 305 3.80 5.42 2.08
CA LEU A 305 3.98 4.17 2.80
C LEU A 305 4.28 4.40 4.28
N SER A 306 5.07 5.43 4.62
CA SER A 306 5.36 5.82 6.01
C SER A 306 4.10 6.27 6.75
N GLN A 307 3.23 7.05 6.10
CA GLN A 307 1.93 7.43 6.67
C GLN A 307 1.02 6.22 6.88
N LEU A 308 0.94 5.31 5.90
CA LEU A 308 0.12 4.10 6.00
C LEU A 308 0.60 3.20 7.14
N LYS A 309 1.93 3.02 7.28
CA LYS A 309 2.54 2.31 8.41
C LYS A 309 2.09 2.90 9.74
N TYR A 310 2.15 4.23 9.89
CA TYR A 310 1.74 4.91 11.11
C TYR A 310 0.25 4.66 11.42
N GLN A 311 -0.62 4.79 10.42
CA GLN A 311 -2.07 4.55 10.57
C GLN A 311 -2.38 3.11 10.97
N ILE A 312 -1.66 2.14 10.40
CA ILE A 312 -1.77 0.73 10.76
C ILE A 312 -1.30 0.50 12.21
N LEU A 313 -0.17 1.07 12.61
CA LEU A 313 0.36 0.94 13.98
C LEU A 313 -0.55 1.58 15.02
N GLU A 314 -1.07 2.77 14.74
CA GLU A 314 -2.00 3.48 15.62
C GLU A 314 -3.26 2.64 15.88
N ALA A 315 -3.89 2.14 14.82
CA ALA A 315 -5.08 1.31 14.94
C ALA A 315 -4.78 -0.07 15.57
N TYR A 316 -3.62 -0.67 15.27
CA TYR A 316 -3.17 -1.89 15.94
C TYR A 316 -3.01 -1.67 17.45
N ASN A 317 -2.34 -0.59 17.85
CA ASN A 317 -2.12 -0.23 19.25
C ASN A 317 -3.43 0.04 19.99
N PHE A 318 -4.39 0.70 19.32
CA PHE A 318 -5.75 0.84 19.83
C PHE A 318 -6.34 -0.54 20.15
N TYR A 319 -6.35 -1.49 19.20
CA TYR A 319 -7.00 -2.79 19.39
C TYR A 319 -6.33 -3.76 20.37
N ILE A 320 -5.04 -3.62 20.63
CA ILE A 320 -4.35 -4.42 21.67
C ILE A 320 -4.52 -3.82 23.07
N SER A 321 -4.87 -2.54 23.17
CA SER A 321 -5.09 -1.86 24.46
C SER A 321 -6.48 -2.09 25.07
N GLN A 322 -7.38 -2.75 24.31
CA GLN A 322 -8.78 -3.03 24.67
C GLN A 322 -8.99 -4.50 25.06
#